data_AF-A0A1F4VFN1-F1
#
_entry.id   AF-A0A1F4VFN1-F1
#
_cell.length_a   1.000
_cell.length_b   1.000
_cell.length_c   1.000
_cell.angle_alpha   90.00
_cell.angle_beta   90.00
_cell.angle_gamma   90.00
#
_symmetry.space_group_name_H-M   'P 1'
#
loop_
_entity.id
_entity.type
_entity.pdbx_description
1 polymer ?
#
loop_
_entity_poly.entity_id
_entity_poly.type
_entity_poly.pdbx_seq_one_letter_code
_entity_poly.pdbx_strand_id
1 'polypeptide(L)'
;MIQDQNKSPFVTDFIFKILAFLVVGLLLGALMTVAIKPTIIKDIFQKNEASINWPKKDGGPTKIPEVYTCPTEEWVDCMPTIGDSKPQCESDFLNWAKQNCPNFKGATL
;
A
#
# COMPACT_ATOMS: atom_id res chain seq x y z
N MET A 1 27.03 56.72 -29.39
CA MET A 1 26.74 55.91 -30.58
C MET A 1 26.51 54.49 -30.12
N ILE A 2 25.26 54.05 -30.09
CA ILE A 2 24.86 52.73 -29.60
C ILE A 2 24.79 51.82 -30.82
N GLN A 3 25.67 50.82 -30.88
CA GLN A 3 25.67 49.82 -31.94
C GLN A 3 24.52 48.84 -31.69
N ASP A 4 23.45 48.95 -32.47
CA ASP A 4 22.42 47.93 -32.57
C ASP A 4 23.01 46.66 -33.19
N GLN A 5 23.13 45.63 -32.36
CA GLN A 5 23.56 44.29 -32.76
C GLN A 5 22.45 43.66 -33.59
N ASN A 6 22.67 43.65 -34.91
CA ASN A 6 21.98 42.88 -35.92
C ASN A 6 21.90 41.39 -35.52
N LYS A 7 20.85 41.02 -34.78
CA LYS A 7 20.52 39.62 -34.52
C LYS A 7 20.05 39.02 -35.83
N SER A 8 20.94 38.25 -36.45
CA SER A 8 20.67 37.53 -37.70
C SER A 8 19.35 36.73 -37.56
N PRO A 9 18.36 36.96 -38.44
CA PRO A 9 17.02 36.36 -38.35
C PRO A 9 17.07 34.83 -38.42
N PHE A 10 18.17 34.27 -38.92
CA PHE A 10 18.42 32.84 -39.01
C PHE A 10 18.55 32.17 -37.64
N VAL A 11 19.18 32.85 -36.68
CA VAL A 11 19.44 32.30 -35.34
C VAL A 11 18.15 32.25 -34.52
N THR A 12 17.29 33.25 -34.66
CA THR A 12 16.00 33.30 -33.97
C THR A 12 15.04 32.22 -34.45
N ASP A 13 15.01 31.89 -35.75
CA ASP A 13 14.16 30.82 -36.28
C ASP A 13 14.63 29.43 -35.84
N PHE A 14 15.94 29.18 -35.86
CA PHE A 14 16.52 27.92 -35.40
C PHE A 14 16.25 27.66 -33.91
N ILE A 15 16.43 28.68 -33.07
CA ILE A 15 16.14 28.61 -31.63
C ILE A 15 14.65 28.37 -31.38
N PHE A 16 13.76 29.03 -32.13
CA PHE A 16 12.32 28.88 -31.96
C PHE A 16 11.84 27.46 -32.29
N LYS A 17 12.40 26.86 -33.34
CA LYS A 17 12.13 25.46 -33.71
C LYS A 17 12.59 24.49 -32.61
N ILE A 18 13.80 24.67 -32.08
CA ILE A 18 14.32 23.83 -30.99
C ILE A 18 13.45 23.95 -29.74
N LEU A 19 13.08 25.17 -29.35
CA LEU A 19 12.20 25.41 -28.20
C LEU A 19 10.83 24.74 -28.40
N ALA A 20 10.26 24.82 -29.59
CA ALA A 20 8.99 24.14 -29.90
C ALA A 20 9.10 22.62 -29.77
N PHE A 21 10.17 22.00 -30.28
CA PHE A 21 10.39 20.56 -30.12
C PHE A 21 10.60 20.15 -28.66
N LEU A 22 11.29 20.96 -27.85
CA LEU A 22 11.48 20.68 -26.43
C LEU A 22 10.16 20.73 -25.66
N VAL A 23 9.30 21.72 -25.92
CA VAL A 23 7.98 21.84 -25.27
C VAL A 23 7.07 20.68 -25.67
N VAL A 24 7.02 20.33 -26.96
CA VAL A 24 6.22 19.19 -27.45
C VAL A 24 6.76 17.87 -26.90
N GLY A 25 8.08 17.68 -26.85
CA GLY A 25 8.72 16.50 -26.30
C GLY A 25 8.46 16.33 -24.79
N LEU A 26 8.48 17.41 -24.01
CA LEU A 26 8.14 17.39 -22.59
C LEU A 26 6.66 17.08 -22.34
N LEU A 27 5.75 17.64 -23.14
CA LEU A 27 4.32 17.33 -23.06
C LEU A 27 4.02 15.87 -23.40
N LEU A 28 4.66 15.32 -24.44
CA LEU A 28 4.52 13.92 -24.81
C LEU A 28 5.19 12.99 -23.77
N GLY A 29 6.34 13.36 -23.23
CA GLY A 29 7.03 12.60 -22.18
C GLY A 29 6.22 12.51 -20.88
N ALA A 30 5.55 13.60 -20.48
CA ALA A 30 4.69 13.63 -19.31
C ALA A 30 3.42 12.77 -19.45
N LEU A 31 2.91 12.58 -20.67
CA LEU A 31 1.79 11.67 -20.92
C LEU A 31 2.18 10.19 -20.76
N MET A 32 3.44 9.85 -21.05
CA MET A 32 3.92 8.47 -20.96
C MET A 32 4.21 8.01 -19.52
N THR A 33 4.35 8.91 -18.55
CA THR A 33 4.59 8.55 -17.14
C THR A 33 3.31 8.21 -16.36
N VAL A 34 2.12 8.50 -16.90
CA VAL A 34 0.82 8.21 -16.24
C VAL A 34 0.41 6.73 -16.36
N ALA A 35 1.09 5.94 -17.21
CA ALA A 35 0.78 4.52 -17.40
C ALA A 35 1.66 3.55 -16.58
N ILE A 36 2.70 4.04 -15.89
CA ILE A 36 3.50 3.19 -15.01
C ILE A 36 2.77 3.07 -13.68
N LYS A 37 1.80 2.16 -13.61
CA LYS A 37 1.37 1.59 -12.32
C LYS A 37 2.65 1.19 -11.56
N PRO A 38 2.85 1.62 -10.31
CA PRO A 38 3.92 1.10 -9.48
C PRO A 38 3.58 -0.35 -9.10
N THR A 39 3.77 -1.26 -10.04
CA THR A 39 3.55 -2.71 -9.85
C THR A 39 4.75 -3.35 -9.13
N ILE A 40 5.85 -2.62 -8.93
CA ILE A 40 7.12 -3.17 -8.43
C ILE A 40 7.20 -3.18 -6.88
N ILE A 41 6.25 -2.57 -6.16
CA ILE A 41 6.19 -2.63 -4.67
C ILE A 41 4.99 -3.46 -4.18
N LYS A 42 4.67 -4.56 -4.86
CA LYS A 42 3.78 -5.61 -4.30
C LYS A 42 4.50 -6.93 -4.07
N ASP A 43 5.49 -7.24 -4.88
CA ASP A 43 6.16 -8.55 -4.81
C ASP A 43 7.18 -8.69 -3.65
N ILE A 44 7.69 -7.57 -3.11
CA ILE A 44 8.61 -7.61 -1.96
C ILE A 44 7.86 -7.79 -0.62
N PHE A 45 6.58 -7.39 -0.54
CA PHE A 45 5.81 -7.52 0.70
C PHE A 45 5.17 -8.91 0.86
N GLN A 46 4.94 -9.64 -0.23
CA GLN A 46 4.22 -10.91 -0.19
C GLN A 46 5.12 -12.16 0.01
N LYS A 47 6.45 -12.02 -0.08
CA LYS A 47 7.37 -13.16 0.03
C LYS A 47 7.89 -13.43 1.45
N ASN A 48 7.55 -12.58 2.42
CA ASN A 48 8.09 -12.69 3.78
C ASN A 48 7.12 -13.38 4.77
N GLU A 49 5.92 -13.76 4.34
CA GLU A 49 4.93 -14.47 5.17
C GLU A 49 4.97 -16.01 5.02
N ALA A 50 5.93 -16.57 4.28
CA ALA A 50 6.09 -18.03 4.18
C ALA A 50 7.11 -18.62 5.18
N SER A 51 7.72 -17.80 6.05
CA SER A 51 8.63 -18.31 7.09
C SER A 51 8.45 -17.61 8.43
N ILE A 52 7.21 -17.40 8.87
CA ILE A 52 6.96 -17.29 10.32
C ILE A 52 6.90 -18.72 10.83
N ASN A 53 8.07 -19.22 11.25
CA ASN A 53 8.12 -20.34 12.16
C ASN A 53 7.50 -19.83 13.46
N TRP A 54 6.19 -19.97 13.59
CA TRP A 54 5.48 -19.65 14.82
C TRP A 54 6.17 -20.41 15.96
N PRO A 55 6.58 -19.75 17.06
CA PRO A 55 6.95 -20.50 18.25
C PRO A 55 5.72 -21.31 18.63
N LYS A 56 5.79 -22.63 18.45
CA LYS A 56 4.83 -23.56 19.03
C LYS A 56 4.81 -23.23 20.52
N LYS A 57 3.73 -22.63 21.01
CA LYS A 57 3.51 -22.51 22.45
C LYS A 57 3.20 -23.90 22.98
N ASP A 58 4.18 -24.41 23.69
CA ASP A 58 4.19 -25.60 24.49
C ASP A 58 2.95 -25.69 25.40
N GLY A 59 2.15 -26.76 25.22
CA GLY A 59 1.54 -27.48 26.35
C GLY A 59 0.25 -26.95 27.00
N GLY A 60 -0.57 -26.15 26.33
CA GLY A 60 -1.97 -25.90 26.77
C GLY A 60 -2.94 -26.90 26.13
N PRO A 61 -4.06 -27.29 26.77
CA PRO A 61 -5.04 -28.19 26.18
C PRO A 61 -5.50 -27.59 24.86
N THR A 62 -5.11 -28.25 23.78
CA THR A 62 -5.38 -27.87 22.40
C THR A 62 -6.89 -27.89 22.20
N LYS A 63 -7.53 -26.74 22.43
CA LYS A 63 -8.85 -26.45 21.92
C LYS A 63 -8.69 -26.46 20.41
N ILE A 64 -9.16 -27.54 19.79
CA ILE A 64 -9.15 -27.73 18.33
C ILE A 64 -9.76 -26.46 17.75
N PRO A 65 -9.11 -25.76 16.80
CA PRO A 65 -9.62 -24.50 16.29
C PRO A 65 -10.99 -24.77 15.66
N GLU A 66 -12.04 -24.45 16.43
CA GLU A 66 -13.38 -24.32 15.90
C GLU A 66 -13.26 -23.34 14.74
N VAL A 67 -13.78 -23.76 13.58
CA VAL A 67 -13.69 -23.01 12.32
C VAL A 67 -14.00 -21.53 12.59
N TYR A 68 -12.95 -20.70 12.54
CA TYR A 68 -13.12 -19.28 12.82
C TYR A 68 -14.04 -18.68 11.77
N THR A 69 -15.02 -17.91 12.22
CA THR A 69 -15.97 -17.20 11.37
C THR A 69 -15.74 -15.71 11.54
N CYS A 70 -15.89 -14.96 10.45
CA CYS A 70 -15.71 -13.51 10.52
C CYS A 70 -16.73 -12.88 11.47
N PRO A 71 -16.28 -11.97 12.34
CA PRO A 71 -17.19 -11.24 13.21
C PRO A 71 -18.13 -10.38 12.36
N THR A 72 -19.37 -10.24 12.82
CA THR A 72 -20.36 -9.37 12.19
C THR A 72 -19.97 -7.89 12.34
N GLU A 73 -19.35 -7.56 13.47
CA GLU A 73 -18.91 -6.21 13.81
C GLU A 73 -17.48 -5.96 13.32
N GLU A 74 -17.22 -4.71 12.95
CA GLU A 74 -15.87 -4.27 12.55
C GLU A 74 -14.88 -4.29 13.73
N TRP A 75 -15.39 -4.07 14.95
CA TRP A 75 -14.61 -4.08 16.18
C TRP A 75 -15.16 -5.12 17.15
N VAL A 76 -14.29 -5.98 17.67
CA VAL A 76 -14.64 -6.91 18.73
C VAL A 76 -14.43 -6.23 20.07
N ASP A 77 -15.48 -6.18 20.88
CA ASP A 77 -15.40 -5.70 22.25
C ASP A 77 -14.78 -6.78 23.16
N CYS A 78 -13.56 -6.51 23.59
CA CYS A 78 -12.77 -7.34 24.49
C CYS A 78 -12.72 -6.82 25.92
N MET A 79 -13.63 -5.90 26.27
CA MET A 79 -13.80 -5.45 27.63
C MET A 79 -14.10 -6.66 28.54
N PRO A 80 -13.32 -6.88 29.62
CA PRO A 80 -13.50 -8.02 30.49
C PRO A 80 -14.86 -7.91 31.18
N THR A 81 -15.76 -8.81 30.80
CA THR A 81 -17.02 -9.02 31.52
C THR A 81 -16.74 -9.98 32.68
N ILE A 82 -17.48 -9.83 33.78
CA ILE A 82 -17.30 -10.69 34.96
C ILE A 82 -17.51 -12.15 34.54
N GLY A 83 -16.42 -12.92 34.48
CA GLY A 83 -16.46 -14.38 34.39
C GLY A 83 -15.81 -14.99 33.15
N ASP A 84 -15.84 -14.36 31.98
CA ASP A 84 -15.48 -15.05 30.73
C ASP A 84 -14.64 -14.22 29.76
N SER A 85 -13.55 -14.83 29.28
CA SER A 85 -12.81 -14.33 28.12
C SER A 85 -13.53 -14.76 26.85
N LYS A 86 -13.97 -13.79 26.05
CA LYS A 86 -14.57 -14.07 24.74
C LYS A 86 -13.51 -14.73 23.84
N PRO A 87 -13.83 -15.83 23.14
CA PRO A 87 -12.87 -16.48 22.23
C PRO A 87 -12.45 -15.55 21.08
N GLN A 88 -13.30 -14.58 20.72
CA GLN A 88 -12.97 -13.57 19.72
C GLN A 88 -11.88 -12.58 20.18
N CYS A 89 -11.51 -12.61 21.47
CA CYS A 89 -10.47 -11.78 22.05
C CYS A 89 -9.14 -12.53 22.21
N GLU A 90 -9.11 -13.81 21.84
CA GLU A 90 -7.86 -14.55 21.78
C GLU A 90 -6.97 -14.03 20.65
N SER A 91 -5.66 -14.00 20.89
CA SER A 91 -4.68 -13.51 19.91
C SER A 91 -4.79 -14.21 18.56
N ASP A 92 -5.10 -15.50 18.59
CA ASP A 92 -5.13 -16.35 17.40
C ASP A 92 -6.34 -16.01 16.52
N PHE A 93 -7.49 -15.74 17.14
CA PHE A 93 -8.67 -15.23 16.44
C PHE A 93 -8.42 -13.84 15.87
N LEU A 94 -7.84 -12.92 16.64
CA LEU A 94 -7.61 -11.54 16.19
C LEU A 94 -6.62 -11.47 15.02
N ASN A 95 -5.59 -12.32 15.03
CA ASN A 95 -4.63 -12.42 13.93
C ASN A 95 -5.27 -13.04 12.69
N TRP A 96 -6.05 -14.12 12.86
CA TRP A 96 -6.80 -14.73 11.78
C TRP A 96 -7.80 -13.76 11.16
N ALA A 97 -8.57 -13.03 11.98
CA ALA A 97 -9.61 -12.10 11.53
C ALA A 97 -9.03 -10.93 10.73
N LYS A 98 -7.86 -10.39 11.11
CA LYS A 98 -7.16 -9.36 10.32
C LYS A 98 -6.77 -9.81 8.91
N GLN A 99 -6.50 -11.09 8.73
CA GLN A 99 -6.07 -11.64 7.44
C GLN A 99 -7.24 -12.11 6.57
N ASN A 100 -8.31 -12.60 7.20
CA ASN A 100 -9.40 -13.28 6.50
C ASN A 100 -10.68 -12.44 6.40
N CYS A 101 -10.84 -11.41 7.24
CA CYS A 101 -12.07 -10.63 7.33
C CYS A 101 -11.82 -9.18 6.89
N PRO A 102 -12.32 -8.77 5.71
CA PRO A 102 -12.03 -7.44 5.14
C PRO A 102 -12.64 -6.27 5.93
N ASN A 103 -13.71 -6.55 6.69
CA ASN A 103 -14.39 -5.53 7.50
C ASN A 103 -13.83 -5.45 8.93
N PHE A 104 -12.89 -6.32 9.30
CA PHE A 104 -12.37 -6.37 10.65
C PHE A 104 -11.31 -5.27 10.86
N LYS A 105 -11.52 -4.41 11.85
CA LYS A 105 -10.67 -3.28 12.21
C LYS A 105 -9.82 -3.57 13.44
N GLY A 106 -10.32 -4.37 14.38
CA GLY A 106 -9.54 -4.78 15.54
C GLY A 106 -10.37 -5.15 16.76
N ALA A 107 -9.68 -5.24 17.90
CA ALA A 107 -10.32 -5.37 19.20
C ALA A 107 -10.27 -4.01 19.93
N THR A 108 -11.32 -3.74 20.70
CA THR A 108 -11.41 -2.60 21.62
C THR A 108 -11.49 -3.11 23.06
N LEU A 109 -11.08 -2.27 24.02
CA LEU A 109 -11.04 -2.56 25.46
C LEU A 109 -11.90 -1.56 26.21
#